data_AF-A0A371FKN2-F1
#
_entry.id   AF-A0A371FKN2-F1
#
_cell.length_a   1.000
_cell.length_b   1.000
_cell.length_c   1.000
_cell.angle_alpha   90.00
_cell.angle_beta   90.00
_cell.angle_gamma   90.00
#
_symmetry.space_group_name_H-M   'P 1'
#
loop_
_entity.id
_entity.type
_entity.pdbx_description
1 polymer ?
#
loop_
_entity_poly.entity_id
_entity_poly.type
_entity_poly.pdbx_seq_one_letter_code
_entity_poly.pdbx_strand_id
1 'polypeptide(L)' 'MLDLGASINVMLTSIYKCLNFGGLEPIGMTIQLANRSVVQSLGVLEDVLVQVNELIFPTDFYVLDMEDETSGKGSTLILG' A
#
# COMPACT_ATOMS: atom_id res chain seq x y z
N MET A 1 -7.03 -5.19 4.44
CA MET A 1 -7.96 -5.91 3.54
C MET A 1 -7.13 -6.89 2.74
N LEU A 2 -7.55 -8.15 2.65
CA LEU A 2 -6.89 -9.15 1.79
C LEU A 2 -7.68 -9.21 0.49
N ASP A 3 -7.00 -9.04 -0.64
CA ASP A 3 -7.58 -9.12 -1.98
C ASP A 3 -6.76 -10.11 -2.81
N LEU A 4 -7.17 -11.37 -2.84
CA LEU A 4 -6.51 -12.42 -3.63
C LEU A 4 -6.58 -12.19 -5.15
N GLY A 5 -7.36 -11.20 -5.60
CA GLY A 5 -7.37 -10.75 -7.00
C GLY A 5 -6.34 -9.67 -7.30
N ALA A 6 -5.72 -9.06 -6.28
CA ALA A 6 -4.66 -8.10 -6.45
C ALA A 6 -3.33 -8.81 -6.71
N SER A 7 -2.56 -8.32 -7.67
CA SER A 7 -1.23 -8.86 -8.00
C SER A 7 -0.09 -8.15 -7.26
N ILE A 8 -0.41 -7.12 -6.48
CA ILE A 8 0.55 -6.27 -5.76
C ILE A 8 -0.03 -5.85 -4.41
N ASN A 9 0.86 -5.54 -3.47
CA ASN A 9 0.49 -4.97 -2.17
C ASN A 9 0.51 -3.43 -2.25
N VAL A 10 -0.48 -2.79 -1.63
CA VAL A 10 -0.66 -1.33 -1.69
C VAL A 10 -0.78 -0.76 -0.29
N MET A 11 -0.10 0.37 -0.07
CA MET A 11 -0.16 1.17 1.15
C MET A 11 -0.63 2.59 0.83
N LEU A 12 -1.57 3.12 1.59
CA LEU A 12 -1.96 4.53 1.45
C LEU A 12 -0.89 5.46 2.02
N THR A 13 -0.72 6.62 1.41
CA THR A 13 0.21 7.67 1.85
C THR A 13 -0.01 8.06 3.33
N SER A 14 -1.24 8.03 3.82
CA SER A 14 -1.56 8.29 5.22
C SER A 14 -0.89 7.29 6.17
N ILE A 15 -0.97 5.99 5.87
CA ILE A 15 -0.32 4.93 6.63
C ILE A 15 1.20 5.06 6.55
N TYR A 16 1.73 5.28 5.36
CA TYR A 16 3.17 5.48 5.16
C TYR A 16 3.71 6.62 6.06
N LYS A 17 3.00 7.76 6.08
CA LYS A 17 3.35 8.90 6.94
C LYS A 17 3.26 8.55 8.43
N CYS A 18 2.29 7.74 8.85
CA CYS A 18 2.16 7.30 10.24
C CYS A 18 3.29 6.35 10.67
N LEU A 19 3.80 5.51 9.77
CA LEU A 19 4.86 4.53 10.06
C LEU A 19 6.27 5.14 10.04
N ASN A 20 6.42 6.33 9.44
CA ASN A 20 7.67 7.11 9.45
C ASN A 20 8.90 6.33 8.93
N PHE A 21 8.71 5.56 7.84
CA PHE A 21 9.75 4.74 7.22
C PHE A 21 10.90 5.54 6.55
N GLY A 22 10.80 6.87 6.48
CA GLY A 22 11.84 7.73 5.93
C GLY A 22 11.55 8.19 4.51
N GLY A 23 12.53 8.03 3.61
CA GLY A 23 12.41 8.40 2.20
C GLY A 23 11.78 7.27 1.38
N LEU A 24 10.90 7.63 0.45
CA LEU A 24 10.29 6.71 -0.49
C LEU A 24 11.06 6.76 -1.81
N GLU A 25 11.41 5.62 -2.39
CA GLU A 25 12.04 5.59 -3.71
C GLU A 25 10.98 5.87 -4.79
N PRO A 26 11.09 6.98 -5.55
CA PRO A 26 10.11 7.30 -6.56
C PRO A 26 10.17 6.30 -7.70
N ILE A 27 9.07 5.58 -7.91
CA ILE A 27 8.91 4.70 -9.06
C ILE A 27 7.81 5.28 -9.94
N GLY A 28 8.12 5.47 -11.23
CA GLY A 28 7.18 5.91 -12.26
C GLY A 28 6.16 4.84 -12.67
N MET A 29 5.63 4.08 -11.71
CA MET A 29 4.68 3.00 -11.96
C MET A 29 3.25 3.55 -11.99
N THR A 30 2.47 3.03 -12.93
CA THR A 30 1.06 3.35 -13.10
C THR A 30 0.25 2.10 -12.79
N ILE A 31 -0.71 2.22 -11.88
CA ILE A 31 -1.54 1.12 -11.39
C ILE A 31 -2.98 1.35 -11.82
N GLN A 32 -3.59 0.32 -12.42
CA GLN A 32 -5.02 0.32 -12.71
C GLN A 32 -5.77 -0.41 -11.60
N LEU A 33 -6.74 0.27 -10.99
CA LEU A 33 -7.57 -0.29 -9.94
C LEU A 33 -8.75 -1.08 -10.51
N ALA A 34 -9.42 -1.85 -9.65
CA ALA A 34 -10.62 -2.61 -10.02
C ALA A 34 -11.78 -1.73 -10.54
N ASN A 35 -11.87 -0.48 -10.06
CA ASN A 35 -12.82 0.53 -10.57
C ASN A 35 -12.37 1.16 -11.91
N ARG A 36 -11.29 0.65 -12.50
CA ARG A 36 -10.65 1.10 -13.74
C ARG A 36 -10.01 2.48 -13.67
N SER A 37 -9.98 3.13 -12.51
CA SER A 37 -9.16 4.33 -12.33
C SER A 37 -7.69 3.98 -12.46
N VAL A 38 -6.91 4.97 -12.86
CA VAL A 38 -5.48 4.86 -13.06
C VAL A 38 -4.81 5.83 -12.10
N VAL A 39 -3.90 5.31 -11.27
CA VAL A 39 -3.19 6.08 -10.26
C VAL A 39 -1.70 5.85 -10.40
N GLN A 40 -0.92 6.92 -10.27
CA GLN A 40 0.53 6.85 -10.26
C GLN A 40 1.00 6.59 -8.83
N SER A 41 1.91 5.63 -8.65
CA SER A 41 2.53 5.42 -7.35
C SER A 41 3.45 6.57 -6.98
N LEU A 42 3.45 6.92 -5.69
CA LEU A 42 4.47 7.83 -5.15
C LEU A 42 5.84 7.15 -5.11
N GLY A 43 5.85 5.82 -5.02
CA GLY A 43 7.05 5.01 -4.94
C GLY A 43 6.77 3.64 -4.35
N VAL A 44 7.86 2.91 -4.10
CA VAL A 44 7.82 1.59 -3.46
C VAL A 44 8.49 1.67 -2.10
N LEU A 45 7.97 0.88 -1.16
CA LEU A 45 8.59 0.59 0.10
C LEU A 45 8.97 -0.89 0.10
N GLU A 46 10.26 -1.16 -0.05
CA GLU A 46 10.81 -2.52 -0.19
C GLU A 46 11.13 -3.15 1.17
N ASP A 47 11.16 -4.49 1.21
CA ASP A 47 11.63 -5.31 2.33
C ASP A 47 10.89 -5.04 3.67
N VAL A 48 9.59 -4.72 3.61
CA VAL A 48 8.76 -4.52 4.80
C VAL A 48 8.40 -5.85 5.43
N LEU A 49 8.72 -6.00 6.72
CA LEU A 49 8.30 -7.15 7.49
C LEU A 49 6.87 -6.96 8.02
N VAL A 50 5.94 -7.79 7.55
CA VAL A 50 4.56 -7.83 8.00
C VAL A 50 4.35 -9.03 8.90
N GLN A 51 3.87 -8.77 10.11
CA GLN A 51 3.49 -9.82 11.05
C GLN A 51 2.01 -10.18 10.91
N VAL A 52 1.73 -11.47 10.66
CA VAL A 52 0.38 -12.04 10.67
C VAL A 52 0.35 -13.15 11.73
N ASN A 53 -0.32 -12.87 12.84
CA ASN A 53 -0.26 -13.70 14.05
C ASN A 53 1.20 -13.91 14.50
N GLU A 54 1.69 -15.14 14.44
CA GLU A 54 3.05 -15.52 14.86
C GLU A 54 4.03 -15.58 13.68
N LEU A 55 3.56 -15.36 12.45
CA LEU A 55 4.37 -15.46 11.24
C LEU A 55 4.79 -14.07 10.78
N ILE A 56 6.01 -13.96 10.24
CA ILE A 56 6.57 -12.74 9.67
C ILE A 56 6.87 -12.99 8.20
N PHE A 57 6.37 -12.11 7.33
CA PHE A 57 6.58 -12.20 5.89
C PHE A 57 7.24 -10.91 5.40
N PRO A 58 8.32 -11.01 4.59
CA PRO A 58 8.81 -9.86 3.84
C PRO A 58 7.87 -9.56 2.67
N THR A 59 7.60 -8.29 2.43
CA THR A 59 6.83 -7.82 1.29
C THR A 59 7.18 -6.39 0.94
N ASP A 60 6.98 -6.05 -0.33
CA ASP A 60 7.07 -4.67 -0.81
C ASP A 60 5.68 -4.05 -0.86
N PHE A 61 5.58 -2.72 -0.74
CA PHE A 61 4.33 -1.98 -0.90
C PHE A 61 4.47 -0.85 -1.89
N TYR A 62 3.52 -0.73 -2.80
CA TYR A 62 3.36 0.47 -3.61
C TYR A 62 2.57 1.51 -2.83
N VAL A 63 3.16 2.69 -2.64
CA VAL A 63 2.51 3.78 -1.91
C VAL A 63 1.67 4.61 -2.86
N LEU A 64 0.38 4.74 -2.57
CA LEU A 64 -0.57 5.47 -3.38
C LEU A 64 -1.19 6.64 -2.62
N ASP A 65 -1.31 7.78 -3.30
CA ASP A 65 -2.07 8.93 -2.81
C ASP A 65 -3.51 8.84 -3.31
N MET A 66 -4.40 8.37 -2.44
CA MET A 66 -5.84 8.29 -2.68
C MET A 66 -6.58 8.90 -1.50
N GLU A 67 -7.82 9.32 -1.73
CA GLU A 67 -8.67 9.78 -0.63
C GLU A 67 -8.85 8.63 0.38
N ASP A 68 -8.43 8.86 1.61
CA ASP A 68 -8.81 8.01 2.73
C ASP A 68 -10.32 8.20 2.88
N GLU A 69 -11.10 7.16 2.62
CA GLU A 69 -12.53 7.15 2.92
C GLU A 69 -12.69 7.43 4.41
N THR A 70 -12.96 8.70 4.76
CA THR A 70 -13.05 9.25 6.14
C THR A 70 -14.20 8.63 6.98
N SER A 71 -14.77 7.53 6.52
CA SER A 71 -15.86 6.75 7.07
C SER A 71 -15.38 5.73 8.11
N GLY A 72 -14.83 6.20 9.24
CA GLY A 72 -14.73 5.44 10.51
C GLY A 72 -14.01 4.07 10.51
N LYS A 73 -13.51 3.58 9.38
CA LYS A 73 -12.74 2.37 9.19
C LYS A 73 -11.30 2.83 8.98
N GLY A 74 -10.37 2.34 9.80
CA GLY A 74 -8.97 2.77 9.74
C GLY A 74 -8.40 2.71 8.32
N SER A 75 -7.39 3.54 8.05
CA SER A 75 -6.68 3.58 6.77
C SER A 75 -6.32 2.17 6.31
N THR A 76 -6.57 1.86 5.04
CA THR A 76 -6.57 0.47 4.54
C THR A 76 -5.24 0.09 3.90
N LEU A 77 -4.63 -1.00 4.41
CA LEU A 77 -3.61 -1.77 3.69
C LEU A 77 -4.27 -2.82 2.81
N ILE A 78 -3.84 -2.96 1.56
CA ILE A 78 -4.28 -4.04 0.67
C ILE A 78 -3.12 -5.02 0.51
N LEU A 79 -3.40 -6.28 0.81
CA LEU A 79 -2.49 -7.40 0.58
C LEU A 79 -3.05 -8.27 -0.57
N GLY A 80 -2.23 -8.47 -1.60
CA GLY A 80 -2.48 -9.35 -2.76
C GLY A 80 -1.93 -10.75 -2.57
#